data_AF-A0AAD7MLY4-F1
#
_entry.id   AF-A0AAD7MLY4-F1
#
_cell.length_a   1.000
_cell.length_b   1.000
_cell.length_c   1.000
_cell.angle_alpha   90.00
_cell.angle_beta   90.00
_cell.angle_gamma   90.00
#
_symmetry.space_group_name_H-M   'P 1'
#
loop_
_entity.id
_entity.type
_entity.pdbx_description
1 polymer ?
#
loop_
_entity_poly.entity_id
_entity_poly.type
_entity_poly.pdbx_seq_one_letter_code
_entity_poly.pdbx_strand_id
1 'polypeptide(L)'
;SPAGALPSIRALFPDVEPVCITAVLTHELKAADLYKLDARIKDLEPTYSLSATGSFDVNNTWHKAYKTLNSIIFPLHNYFAILTAHIPGQAAAPVYFYWYLTHLTTLAAEYEWAAVLEYHTLFFNRRCGDMLTGSYDNWGLSDLGLLSTHVYPHRK
;
A
#
# COMPACT_ATOMS: atom_id res chain seq x y z
N SER A 1 13.75 -29.61 -19.38
CA SER A 1 12.80 -29.81 -18.28
C SER A 1 11.57 -28.96 -18.52
N PRO A 2 10.34 -29.47 -18.38
CA PRO A 2 9.18 -28.60 -18.42
C PRO A 2 9.17 -27.82 -17.11
N ALA A 3 9.29 -26.50 -17.21
CA ALA A 3 9.09 -25.60 -16.09
C ALA A 3 7.66 -25.85 -15.57
N GLY A 4 7.52 -26.25 -14.30
CA GLY A 4 6.21 -26.44 -13.68
C GLY A 4 5.37 -25.18 -13.86
N ALA A 5 4.13 -25.34 -14.32
CA ALA A 5 3.20 -24.21 -14.47
C ALA A 5 3.14 -23.44 -13.15
N LEU A 6 3.47 -22.15 -13.17
CA LEU A 6 3.37 -21.30 -11.99
C LEU A 6 1.92 -21.34 -11.48
N PRO A 7 1.69 -21.49 -10.15
CA PRO A 7 0.37 -21.36 -9.59
C PRO A 7 -0.26 -20.03 -10.00
N SER A 8 -1.57 -20.02 -10.27
CA SER A 8 -2.27 -18.76 -10.52
C SER A 8 -2.05 -17.79 -9.35
N ILE A 9 -1.98 -16.48 -9.60
CA ILE A 9 -1.80 -15.46 -8.55
C ILE A 9 -2.83 -15.64 -7.43
N ARG A 10 -4.08 -16.00 -7.77
CA ARG A 10 -5.12 -16.28 -6.77
C ARG A 10 -4.77 -17.43 -5.82
N ALA A 11 -4.11 -18.47 -6.33
CA ALA A 11 -3.69 -19.61 -5.52
C ALA A 11 -2.51 -19.25 -4.58
N LEU A 12 -1.71 -18.23 -4.93
CA LEU A 12 -0.63 -17.73 -4.08
C LEU A 12 -1.13 -16.83 -2.94
N PHE A 13 -2.30 -16.20 -3.13
CA PHE A 13 -2.89 -15.26 -2.17
C PHE A 13 -4.35 -15.64 -1.85
N PRO A 14 -4.60 -16.83 -1.26
CA PRO A 14 -5.96 -17.32 -1.01
C PRO A 14 -6.73 -16.47 0.00
N ASP A 15 -6.01 -15.73 0.85
CA ASP A 15 -6.60 -14.89 1.88
C ASP A 15 -6.98 -13.48 1.41
N VAL A 16 -6.61 -13.09 0.20
CA VAL A 16 -6.89 -11.78 -0.38
C VAL A 16 -8.10 -11.89 -1.30
N GLU A 17 -9.06 -10.99 -1.13
CA GLU A 17 -10.25 -10.99 -1.99
C GLU A 17 -9.87 -10.84 -3.48
N PRO A 18 -10.51 -11.59 -4.39
CA PRO A 18 -10.18 -11.54 -5.82
C PRO A 18 -10.26 -10.13 -6.42
N VAL A 19 -11.20 -9.30 -5.95
CA VAL A 19 -11.35 -7.91 -6.40
C VAL A 19 -10.15 -7.06 -6.02
N CYS A 20 -9.58 -7.28 -4.83
CA CYS A 20 -8.38 -6.58 -4.38
C CYS A 20 -7.16 -7.01 -5.20
N ILE A 21 -7.03 -8.31 -5.51
CA ILE A 21 -5.98 -8.80 -6.42
C ILE A 21 -6.10 -8.09 -7.77
N THR A 22 -7.29 -8.08 -8.38
CA THR A 22 -7.52 -7.39 -9.66
C THR A 22 -7.16 -5.90 -9.58
N ALA A 23 -7.53 -5.21 -8.50
CA ALA A 23 -7.18 -3.80 -8.30
C ALA A 23 -5.66 -3.57 -8.17
N VAL A 24 -4.91 -4.51 -7.59
CA VAL A 24 -3.43 -4.45 -7.59
C VAL A 24 -2.88 -4.61 -9.00
N LEU A 25 -3.35 -5.62 -9.74
CA LEU A 25 -2.86 -5.94 -11.10
C LEU A 25 -3.15 -4.84 -12.11
N THR A 26 -4.23 -4.09 -11.90
CA THR A 26 -4.66 -2.95 -12.75
C THR A 26 -4.16 -1.61 -12.23
N HIS A 27 -3.41 -1.59 -11.12
CA HIS A 27 -2.92 -0.39 -10.44
C HIS A 27 -4.04 0.58 -9.99
N GLU A 28 -5.25 0.06 -9.76
CA GLU A 28 -6.42 0.83 -9.32
C GLU A 28 -6.59 0.89 -7.80
N LEU A 29 -5.92 0.00 -7.06
CA LEU A 29 -5.97 -0.01 -5.59
C LEU A 29 -5.44 1.32 -5.04
N LYS A 30 -6.23 2.00 -4.20
CA LYS A 30 -5.82 3.24 -3.53
C LYS A 30 -5.15 2.95 -2.20
N ALA A 31 -4.29 3.88 -1.76
CA ALA A 31 -3.64 3.80 -0.45
C ALA A 31 -4.64 3.59 0.70
N ALA A 32 -5.83 4.23 0.63
CA ALA A 32 -6.88 4.10 1.65
C ALA A 32 -7.48 2.69 1.75
N ASP A 33 -7.37 1.88 0.69
CA ASP A 33 -7.90 0.53 0.60
C ASP A 33 -6.82 -0.55 0.81
N LEU A 34 -5.56 -0.15 0.99
CA LEU A 34 -4.42 -1.06 1.06
C LEU A 34 -4.56 -2.08 2.21
N TYR A 35 -5.24 -1.71 3.30
CA TYR A 35 -5.50 -2.59 4.45
C TYR A 35 -6.29 -3.86 4.08
N LYS A 36 -7.04 -3.85 2.97
CA LYS A 36 -7.78 -5.02 2.47
C LYS A 36 -6.87 -6.16 2.02
N LEU A 37 -5.58 -5.89 1.84
CA LEU A 37 -4.56 -6.90 1.56
C LEU A 37 -4.01 -7.56 2.83
N ASP A 38 -4.39 -7.10 4.02
CA ASP A 38 -3.94 -7.66 5.28
C ASP A 38 -4.96 -8.66 5.84
N ALA A 39 -4.64 -9.95 5.72
CA ALA A 39 -5.50 -11.02 6.22
C ALA A 39 -5.70 -11.00 7.73
N ARG A 40 -4.84 -10.30 8.49
CA ARG A 40 -4.94 -10.16 9.96
C ARG A 40 -6.03 -9.17 10.38
N ILE A 41 -6.51 -8.36 9.44
CA ILE A 41 -7.42 -7.23 9.67
C ILE A 41 -8.86 -7.58 9.23
N LYS A 42 -9.13 -8.83 8.84
CA LYS A 42 -10.44 -9.30 8.35
C LYS A 42 -11.62 -9.00 9.30
N ASP A 43 -11.37 -8.77 10.59
CA ASP A 43 -12.39 -8.45 11.60
C ASP A 43 -12.58 -6.95 11.89
N LEU A 44 -11.93 -6.04 11.16
CA LEU A 44 -12.25 -4.61 11.23
C LEU A 44 -13.55 -4.33 10.46
N GLU A 45 -14.68 -4.73 11.04
CA GLU A 45 -16.01 -4.39 10.56
C GLU A 45 -16.13 -2.88 10.32
N PRO A 46 -16.68 -2.43 9.16
CA PRO A 46 -16.99 -1.03 8.94
C PRO A 46 -17.96 -0.58 10.03
N THR A 47 -17.49 0.25 10.96
CA THR A 47 -18.34 0.79 12.00
C THR A 47 -19.19 1.89 11.37
N TYR A 48 -20.37 1.54 10.89
CA TYR A 48 -21.36 2.53 10.48
C TYR A 48 -21.82 3.29 11.73
N SER A 49 -21.39 4.54 11.88
CA SER A 49 -21.95 5.43 12.89
C SER A 49 -22.91 6.37 12.20
N LEU A 50 -24.19 6.32 12.59
CA LEU A 50 -25.17 7.30 12.16
C LEU A 50 -24.77 8.65 12.75
N SER A 51 -24.54 9.65 11.92
CA SER A 51 -24.30 11.01 12.41
C SER A 51 -25.58 11.56 13.06
N ALA A 52 -25.45 12.53 13.96
CA ALA A 52 -26.59 13.19 14.59
C ALA A 52 -27.51 13.92 13.58
N THR A 53 -27.06 14.11 12.34
CA THR A 53 -27.81 14.73 11.24
C THR A 53 -28.47 13.71 10.30
N GLY A 54 -28.38 12.41 10.59
CA GLY A 54 -29.01 11.35 9.78
C GLY A 54 -28.24 11.01 8.50
N SER A 55 -27.00 11.50 8.32
CA SER A 55 -26.11 11.02 7.27
C SER A 55 -25.41 9.73 7.72
N PHE A 56 -25.30 8.76 6.81
CA PHE A 56 -24.35 7.67 6.96
C PHE A 56 -22.95 8.26 6.72
N ASP A 57 -22.27 8.67 7.79
CA ASP A 57 -20.82 8.83 7.72
C ASP A 57 -20.21 7.44 7.80
N VAL A 58 -19.64 6.98 6.67
CA VAL A 58 -18.72 5.84 6.68
C VAL A 58 -17.52 6.30 7.49
N ASN A 59 -17.57 6.00 8.78
CA ASN A 59 -16.58 6.42 9.76
C ASN A 59 -15.22 5.87 9.31
N ASN A 60 -14.36 6.75 8.77
CA ASN A 60 -13.09 6.47 8.08
C ASN A 60 -12.38 5.21 8.61
N THR A 61 -12.75 4.04 8.10
CA THR A 61 -12.30 2.73 8.60
C THR A 61 -10.77 2.61 8.45
N TRP A 62 -10.22 3.32 7.46
CA TRP A 62 -8.79 3.42 7.20
C TRP A 62 -8.01 4.17 8.29
N HIS A 63 -8.58 5.19 8.95
CA HIS A 63 -7.92 5.82 10.10
C HIS A 63 -7.80 4.86 11.28
N LYS A 64 -8.75 3.93 11.43
CA LYS A 64 -8.66 2.85 12.44
C LYS A 64 -7.67 1.77 12.01
N ALA A 65 -7.54 1.52 10.71
CA ALA A 65 -6.61 0.54 10.17
C ALA A 65 -5.15 1.01 10.32
N TYR A 66 -4.82 2.27 10.00
CA TYR A 66 -3.43 2.77 9.94
C TYR A 66 -2.90 3.39 11.22
N LYS A 67 -3.02 2.69 12.35
CA LYS A 67 -2.54 3.20 13.65
C LYS A 67 -1.02 3.13 13.82
N THR A 68 -0.33 2.31 13.04
CA THR A 68 1.10 2.03 13.22
C THR A 68 1.82 1.79 11.90
N LEU A 69 3.15 1.85 11.89
CA LEU A 69 3.96 1.43 10.74
C LEU A 69 3.58 0.01 10.26
N ASN A 70 3.39 -0.92 11.19
CA ASN A 70 3.03 -2.31 10.87
C ASN A 70 1.67 -2.41 10.17
N SER A 71 0.71 -1.54 10.45
CA SER A 71 -0.56 -1.57 9.72
C SER A 71 -0.44 -1.19 8.23
N ILE A 72 0.70 -0.65 7.78
CA ILE A 72 0.97 -0.36 6.37
C ILE A 72 1.98 -1.36 5.78
N ILE A 73 3.05 -1.67 6.52
CA ILE A 73 4.14 -2.52 6.00
C ILE A 73 3.67 -3.91 5.60
N PHE A 74 2.81 -4.55 6.40
CA PHE A 74 2.31 -5.89 6.08
C PHE A 74 1.42 -5.93 4.82
N PRO A 75 0.40 -5.07 4.65
CA PRO A 75 -0.34 -5.04 3.40
C PRO A 75 0.52 -4.57 2.21
N LEU A 76 1.52 -3.71 2.41
CA LEU A 76 2.51 -3.38 1.36
C LEU A 76 3.32 -4.60 0.92
N HIS A 77 3.74 -5.48 1.85
CA HIS A 77 4.40 -6.72 1.47
C HIS A 77 3.53 -7.58 0.57
N ASN A 78 2.24 -7.73 0.89
CA ASN A 78 1.29 -8.45 0.03
C ASN A 78 1.09 -7.75 -1.32
N TYR A 79 0.95 -6.42 -1.32
CA TYR A 79 0.85 -5.62 -2.54
C TYR A 79 2.02 -5.88 -3.49
N PHE A 80 3.26 -5.75 -2.99
CA PHE A 80 4.47 -5.93 -3.80
C PHE A 80 4.69 -7.39 -4.21
N ALA A 81 4.32 -8.36 -3.37
CA ALA A 81 4.38 -9.77 -3.72
C ALA A 81 3.42 -10.12 -4.88
N ILE A 82 2.18 -9.61 -4.84
CA ILE A 82 1.19 -9.76 -5.92
C ILE A 82 1.72 -9.12 -7.21
N LEU A 83 2.21 -7.88 -7.14
CA LEU A 83 2.79 -7.21 -8.30
C LEU A 83 3.95 -7.99 -8.90
N THR A 84 4.92 -8.40 -8.07
CA THR A 84 6.11 -9.14 -8.53
C THR A 84 5.75 -10.44 -9.22
N ALA A 85 4.72 -11.15 -8.74
CA ALA A 85 4.22 -12.37 -9.40
C ALA A 85 3.58 -12.09 -10.78
N HIS A 86 3.14 -10.85 -11.05
CA HIS A 86 2.44 -10.46 -12.27
C HIS A 86 3.30 -9.79 -13.34
N ILE A 87 4.46 -9.21 -12.99
CA ILE A 87 5.27 -8.37 -13.89
C ILE A 87 6.48 -9.12 -14.47
N PRO A 88 6.30 -10.01 -15.47
CA PRO A 88 7.41 -10.76 -16.04
C PRO A 88 8.42 -9.79 -16.68
N GLY A 89 9.71 -10.05 -16.46
CA GLY A 89 10.80 -9.29 -17.07
C GLY A 89 11.23 -8.02 -16.32
N GLN A 90 10.54 -7.61 -15.26
CA GLN A 90 10.90 -6.45 -14.43
C GLN A 90 11.77 -6.85 -13.22
N ALA A 91 12.96 -7.40 -13.48
CA ALA A 91 13.83 -7.97 -12.44
C ALA A 91 14.26 -6.97 -11.34
N ALA A 92 14.28 -5.67 -11.65
CA ALA A 92 14.67 -4.61 -10.72
C ALA A 92 13.51 -4.14 -9.81
N ALA A 93 12.25 -4.38 -10.19
CA ALA A 93 11.09 -3.88 -9.44
C ALA A 93 11.07 -4.30 -7.96
N PRO A 94 11.37 -5.56 -7.60
CA PRO A 94 11.45 -5.97 -6.18
C PRO A 94 12.48 -5.17 -5.37
N VAL A 95 13.57 -4.72 -5.98
CA VAL A 95 14.60 -3.92 -5.32
C VAL A 95 14.06 -2.53 -4.97
N TYR A 96 13.33 -1.90 -5.91
CA TYR A 96 12.70 -0.60 -5.69
C TYR A 96 11.64 -0.66 -4.58
N PHE A 97 10.83 -1.72 -4.57
CA PHE A 97 9.85 -1.95 -3.51
C PHE A 97 10.50 -2.12 -2.13
N TYR A 98 11.61 -2.85 -2.07
CA TYR A 98 12.39 -2.99 -0.84
C TYR A 98 12.97 -1.66 -0.34
N TRP A 99 13.51 -0.83 -1.24
CA TRP A 99 14.00 0.50 -0.87
C TRP A 99 12.89 1.39 -0.33
N TYR A 100 11.69 1.33 -0.91
CA TYR A 100 10.54 2.05 -0.39
C TYR A 100 10.15 1.62 1.03
N LEU A 101 10.08 0.31 1.29
CA LEU A 101 9.77 -0.23 2.63
C LEU A 101 10.81 0.22 3.68
N THR A 102 12.09 0.20 3.29
CA THR A 102 13.19 0.67 4.14
C THR A 102 13.04 2.17 4.42
N HIS A 103 12.80 2.96 3.38
CA HIS A 103 12.60 4.40 3.49
C HIS A 103 11.43 4.75 4.42
N LEU A 104 10.28 4.07 4.28
CA LEU A 104 9.12 4.29 5.15
C LEU A 104 9.43 3.97 6.61
N THR A 105 10.22 2.91 6.85
CA THR A 105 10.69 2.53 8.19
C THR A 105 11.60 3.60 8.79
N THR A 106 12.53 4.15 8.01
CA THR A 106 13.40 5.26 8.43
C THR A 106 12.57 6.50 8.78
N LEU A 107 11.63 6.89 7.93
CA LEU A 107 10.76 8.05 8.21
C LEU A 107 9.96 7.84 9.49
N ALA A 108 9.36 6.66 9.68
CA ALA A 108 8.58 6.35 10.88
C ALA A 108 9.42 6.32 12.16
N ALA A 109 10.73 6.11 12.07
CA ALA A 109 11.63 6.22 13.21
C ALA A 109 11.86 7.68 13.62
N GLU A 110 12.02 8.57 12.65
CA GLU A 110 12.47 9.97 12.86
C GLU A 110 11.36 11.02 12.94
N TYR A 111 10.20 10.75 12.33
CA TYR A 111 9.13 11.74 12.15
C TYR A 111 7.79 11.25 12.70
N GLU A 112 6.91 12.21 13.01
CA GLU A 112 5.57 11.92 13.53
C GLU A 112 4.77 11.01 12.60
N TRP A 113 4.07 10.02 13.17
CA TRP A 113 3.41 8.99 12.39
C TRP A 113 2.35 9.55 11.42
N ALA A 114 1.59 10.56 11.85
CA ALA A 114 0.57 11.19 11.03
C ALA A 114 1.16 11.79 9.73
N ALA A 115 2.31 12.47 9.84
CA ALA A 115 3.04 13.04 8.72
C ALA A 115 3.56 11.95 7.76
N VAL A 116 4.09 10.85 8.31
CA VAL A 116 4.57 9.71 7.52
C VAL A 116 3.42 8.99 6.79
N LEU A 117 2.26 8.85 7.43
CA LEU A 117 1.06 8.28 6.83
C LEU A 117 0.53 9.14 5.67
N GLU A 118 0.53 10.46 5.82
CA GLU A 118 0.13 11.39 4.76
C GLU A 118 1.09 11.29 3.55
N TYR A 119 2.41 11.30 3.81
CA TYR A 119 3.43 11.07 2.79
C TYR A 119 3.22 9.75 2.05
N HIS A 120 3.05 8.65 2.79
CA HIS A 120 2.79 7.33 2.22
C HIS A 120 1.57 7.35 1.30
N THR A 121 0.47 7.95 1.76
CA THR A 121 -0.80 8.01 1.03
C THR A 121 -0.63 8.70 -0.33
N LEU A 122 0.01 9.87 -0.33
CA LEU A 122 0.26 10.65 -1.55
C LEU A 122 1.26 9.95 -2.47
N PHE A 123 2.36 9.45 -1.91
CA PHE A 123 3.40 8.75 -2.64
C PHE A 123 2.85 7.51 -3.33
N PHE A 124 2.18 6.63 -2.59
CA PHE A 124 1.60 5.39 -3.10
C PHE A 124 0.67 5.65 -4.28
N ASN A 125 -0.28 6.58 -4.13
CA ASN A 125 -1.23 6.90 -5.19
C ASN A 125 -0.56 7.46 -6.46
N ARG A 126 0.52 8.24 -6.33
CA ARG A 126 1.33 8.68 -7.48
C ARG A 126 1.99 7.50 -8.18
N ARG A 127 2.62 6.59 -7.42
CA ARG A 127 3.29 5.41 -7.98
C ARG A 127 2.33 4.46 -8.69
N CYS A 128 1.08 4.32 -8.22
CA CYS A 128 0.05 3.59 -8.96
C CYS A 128 -0.18 4.21 -10.34
N GLY A 129 -0.17 5.54 -10.45
CA GLY A 129 -0.25 6.25 -11.74
C GLY A 129 0.95 5.98 -12.64
N ASP A 130 2.18 6.02 -12.10
CA ASP A 130 3.40 5.75 -12.87
C ASP A 130 3.38 4.32 -13.47
N MET A 131 2.92 3.34 -12.69
CA MET A 131 2.83 1.95 -13.12
C MET A 131 1.83 1.70 -14.25
N LEU A 132 0.82 2.56 -14.46
CA LEU A 132 -0.06 2.48 -15.64
C LEU A 132 0.71 2.65 -16.96
N THR A 133 1.85 3.32 -16.92
CA THR A 133 2.77 3.47 -18.06
C THR A 133 3.92 2.45 -18.04
N GLY A 134 3.92 1.52 -17.09
CA GLY A 134 4.94 0.49 -16.93
C GLY A 134 6.21 0.92 -16.19
N SER A 135 6.23 2.09 -15.56
CA SER A 135 7.36 2.58 -14.75
C SER A 135 7.24 2.10 -13.29
N TYR A 136 8.27 1.40 -12.81
CA TYR A 136 8.36 0.86 -11.44
C TYR A 136 9.54 1.42 -10.65
N ASP A 137 10.52 2.03 -11.33
CA ASP A 137 11.75 2.62 -10.78
C ASP A 137 11.47 3.75 -9.78
N ASN A 138 10.41 4.51 -10.02
CA ASN A 138 9.99 5.60 -9.15
C ASN A 138 9.60 5.17 -7.72
N TRP A 139 9.34 3.89 -7.48
CA TRP A 139 9.17 3.36 -6.11
C TRP A 139 10.46 3.47 -5.30
N GLY A 140 11.62 3.32 -5.95
CA GLY A 140 12.92 3.34 -5.30
C GLY A 140 13.44 4.75 -4.99
N LEU A 141 12.72 5.79 -5.42
CA LEU A 141 13.12 7.19 -5.28
C LEU A 141 12.22 7.90 -4.26
N SER A 142 12.83 8.62 -3.33
CA SER A 142 12.11 9.49 -2.41
C SER A 142 11.53 10.70 -3.14
N ASP A 143 10.30 11.09 -2.79
CA ASP A 143 9.67 12.30 -3.34
C ASP A 143 10.01 13.50 -2.46
N LEU A 144 11.05 14.25 -2.83
CA LEU A 144 11.55 15.39 -2.04
C LEU A 144 10.49 16.49 -1.87
N GLY A 145 9.60 16.66 -2.86
CA GLY A 145 8.50 17.62 -2.78
C GLY A 145 7.50 17.23 -1.70
N LEU A 146 7.09 15.96 -1.68
CA LEU A 146 6.23 15.45 -0.60
C LEU A 146 6.94 15.46 0.76
N LEU A 147 8.21 15.08 0.82
CA LEU A 147 8.98 15.07 2.08
C LEU A 147 9.10 16.45 2.69
N SER A 148 9.47 17.46 1.90
CA SER A 148 9.61 18.84 2.35
C SER A 148 8.28 19.45 2.80
N THR A 149 7.18 19.09 2.12
CA THR A 149 5.85 19.64 2.42
C THR A 149 5.21 18.96 3.63
N HIS A 150 5.31 17.63 3.75
CA HIS A 150 4.50 16.86 4.69
C HIS A 150 5.30 16.18 5.82
N VAL A 151 6.60 15.95 5.67
CA VAL A 151 7.38 15.12 6.62
C VAL A 151 8.38 15.93 7.42
N TYR A 152 9.28 16.65 6.74
CA TYR A 152 10.37 17.40 7.38
C TYR A 152 9.93 18.43 8.44
N PRO A 153 8.76 19.09 8.31
CA PRO A 153 8.26 19.98 9.37
C PRO A 153 7.88 19.28 10.69
N HIS A 154 7.79 17.94 10.70
CA HIS A 154 7.20 17.15 11.79
C HIS A 154 8.19 16.12 12.36
N ARG A 155 9.43 16.54 12.64
CA ARG A 155 10.43 15.70 13.32
C ARG A 155 10.05 15.48 14.80
N LYS A 156 10.29 14.28 15.31
CA LYS A 156 10.09 13.94 16.74
C LYS A 156 11.08 14.65 17.67
#